data_AF-A0A486W2X2-F1
#
_entry.id   AF-A0A486W2X2-F1
#
_cell.length_a   1.000
_cell.length_b   1.000
_cell.length_c   1.000
_cell.angle_alpha   90.00
_cell.angle_beta   90.00
_cell.angle_gamma   90.00
#
_symmetry.space_group_name_H-M   'P 1'
#
loop_
_entity.id
_entity.type
_entity.pdbx_description
1 polymer ?
#
loop_
_entity_poly.entity_id
_entity_poly.type
_entity_poly.pdbx_seq_one_letter_code
_entity_poly.pdbx_strand_id
1 'polypeptide(L)'
;MDNSIVTNRKGKGIFKREEWIKESKSLYLSAKLLRKQGDESRGKISSSKERDGSIFDLIDIVVATDKSSRLLLGYAFELLLKSATLLMNYGATKNTIYQIFKSYSHDLQAMVIDLELSLSNYELELLKLLSQDIVQQARYPIGIVDDDKYMRIVNERSHNLANKKLFNDMILLYDKIKSTVVKLDNDTGNCATFNSLKLNDVSLFMRSGGGLNARCIVIYSSDYPQDKKTRTYLKSIIDKIPKGIRHWYAVYWNEYMFYEDTGKKLIPLID
;
A
#
# COMPACT_ATOMS: atom_id res chain seq x y z
N MET A 1 0.22 -0.42 25.17
CA MET A 1 0.99 -0.33 23.90
C MET A 1 1.61 1.06 23.85
N ASP A 2 2.83 1.17 23.32
CA ASP A 2 3.56 2.43 23.19
C ASP A 2 2.76 3.43 22.32
N ASN A 3 2.29 4.52 22.92
CA ASN A 3 1.55 5.61 22.26
C ASN A 3 2.46 6.54 21.43
N SER A 4 3.66 6.09 21.07
CA SER A 4 4.54 6.87 20.21
C SER A 4 3.94 7.03 18.82
N ILE A 5 3.91 8.28 18.37
CA ILE A 5 3.53 8.64 17.00
C ILE A 5 4.61 8.16 16.02
N VAL A 6 4.17 7.76 14.84
CA VAL A 6 5.04 7.34 13.74
C VAL A 6 5.41 8.55 12.90
N THR A 7 6.71 8.76 12.74
CA THR A 7 7.29 9.76 11.84
C THR A 7 8.51 9.17 11.16
N ASN A 8 9.01 9.82 10.10
CA ASN A 8 10.18 9.34 9.39
C ASN A 8 11.43 9.12 10.30
N ARG A 9 11.59 9.95 11.33
CA ARG A 9 12.74 9.88 12.26
C ARG A 9 12.55 8.86 13.40
N LYS A 10 11.31 8.48 13.74
CA LYS A 10 10.99 7.69 14.95
C LYS A 10 10.50 6.27 14.65
N GLY A 11 10.45 5.88 13.37
CA GLY A 11 10.02 4.55 12.92
C GLY A 11 11.13 3.50 12.85
N LYS A 12 10.77 2.22 13.07
CA LYS A 12 11.59 1.03 12.79
C LYS A 12 10.69 -0.08 12.22
N GLY A 13 11.28 -0.97 11.42
CA GLY A 13 10.55 -2.10 10.80
C GLY A 13 9.33 -1.61 10.00
N ILE A 14 8.15 -2.15 10.29
CA ILE A 14 6.87 -1.79 9.63
C ILE A 14 6.48 -0.31 9.79
N PHE A 15 7.13 0.44 10.67
CA PHE A 15 6.90 1.88 10.86
C PHE A 15 7.94 2.74 10.13
N LYS A 16 8.77 2.15 9.27
CA LYS A 16 9.79 2.85 8.48
C LYS A 16 9.54 2.66 6.99
N ARG A 17 9.30 3.76 6.28
CA ARG A 17 8.91 3.75 4.85
C ARG A 17 9.97 3.12 3.95
N GLU A 18 11.24 3.40 4.19
CA GLU A 18 12.33 2.90 3.34
C GLU A 18 12.42 1.37 3.36
N GLU A 19 12.10 0.72 4.48
CA GLU A 19 12.09 -0.74 4.61
C GLU A 19 11.01 -1.37 3.72
N TRP A 20 9.80 -0.78 3.69
CA TRP A 20 8.73 -1.23 2.79
C TRP A 20 9.11 -1.10 1.31
N ILE A 21 9.70 0.03 0.92
CA ILE A 21 10.13 0.26 -0.47
C ILE A 21 11.24 -0.72 -0.86
N LYS A 22 12.19 -0.97 0.05
CA LYS A 22 13.30 -1.92 -0.16
C LYS A 22 12.77 -3.34 -0.34
N GLU A 23 11.87 -3.78 0.54
CA GLU A 23 11.30 -5.12 0.48
C GLU A 23 10.42 -5.29 -0.77
N SER A 24 9.59 -4.29 -1.09
CA SER A 24 8.83 -4.22 -2.33
C SER A 24 9.71 -4.43 -3.57
N LYS A 25 10.87 -3.74 -3.62
CA LYS A 25 11.82 -3.87 -4.72
C LYS A 25 12.42 -5.28 -4.80
N SER A 26 12.74 -5.89 -3.66
CA SER A 26 13.25 -7.26 -3.59
C SER A 26 12.27 -8.27 -4.18
N LEU A 27 10.98 -8.19 -3.80
CA LEU A 27 9.93 -9.07 -4.32
C LEU A 27 9.65 -8.83 -5.81
N TYR A 28 9.63 -7.57 -6.25
CA TYR A 28 9.48 -7.22 -7.67
C TYR A 28 10.60 -7.81 -8.54
N LEU A 29 11.86 -7.72 -8.08
CA LEU A 29 12.99 -8.31 -8.81
C LEU A 29 12.90 -9.83 -8.84
N SER A 30 12.57 -10.45 -7.71
CA SER A 30 12.36 -11.90 -7.61
C SER A 30 11.24 -12.38 -8.55
N ALA A 31 10.12 -11.66 -8.61
CA ALA A 31 9.02 -11.96 -9.52
C ALA A 31 9.47 -11.99 -10.99
N LYS A 32 10.28 -11.00 -11.41
CA LYS A 32 10.81 -10.93 -12.78
C LYS A 32 11.79 -12.06 -13.08
N LEU A 33 12.68 -12.39 -12.15
CA LEU A 33 13.63 -13.50 -12.31
C LEU A 33 12.90 -14.84 -12.46
N LEU A 34 11.90 -15.11 -11.62
CA LEU A 34 11.08 -16.31 -11.72
C LEU A 34 10.35 -16.37 -13.06
N ARG A 35 9.72 -15.27 -13.50
CA ARG A 35 9.03 -15.25 -14.79
C ARG A 35 10.00 -15.53 -15.95
N LYS A 36 11.20 -14.95 -15.91
CA LYS A 36 12.24 -15.19 -16.91
C LYS A 36 12.63 -16.67 -16.95
N GLN A 37 12.85 -17.29 -15.79
CA GLN A 37 13.15 -18.72 -15.70
C GLN A 37 12.02 -19.59 -16.29
N GLY A 38 10.76 -19.24 -16.01
CA GLY A 38 9.60 -19.92 -16.61
C GLY A 38 9.56 -19.80 -18.12
N ASP A 39 9.81 -18.61 -18.66
CA ASP A 39 9.89 -18.37 -20.11
C ASP A 39 11.03 -19.15 -20.77
N GLU A 40 12.20 -19.22 -20.14
CA GLU A 40 13.35 -20.00 -20.61
C GLU A 40 13.06 -21.51 -20.61
N SER A 41 12.45 -22.03 -19.53
CA SER A 41 12.02 -23.43 -19.46
C SER A 41 10.96 -23.76 -20.52
N ARG A 42 10.00 -22.85 -20.76
CA ARG A 42 8.99 -23.02 -21.82
C ARG A 42 9.62 -23.08 -23.21
N GLY A 43 10.66 -22.27 -23.46
CA GLY A 43 11.45 -22.33 -24.70
C GLY A 43 12.13 -23.69 -24.89
N LYS A 44 12.72 -24.25 -23.84
CA LYS A 44 13.37 -25.57 -23.86
C LYS A 44 12.38 -26.69 -24.19
N ILE A 45 11.18 -26.66 -23.58
CA ILE A 45 10.10 -27.61 -23.87
C ILE A 45 9.75 -27.60 -25.36
N SER A 46 9.51 -26.41 -25.93
CA SER A 46 9.16 -26.26 -27.35
C SER A 46 10.25 -26.73 -28.31
N SER A 47 11.52 -26.70 -27.89
CA SER A 47 12.66 -27.16 -28.70
C SER A 47 13.01 -28.64 -28.54
N SER A 48 12.41 -29.33 -27.56
CA SER A 48 12.70 -30.74 -27.31
C SER A 48 12.01 -31.65 -28.33
N LYS A 49 12.78 -32.58 -28.92
CA LYS A 49 12.28 -33.52 -29.93
C LYS A 49 11.83 -34.86 -29.36
N GLU A 50 12.20 -35.18 -28.12
CA GLU A 50 11.91 -36.47 -27.49
C GLU A 50 11.26 -36.28 -26.11
N ARG A 51 10.27 -37.12 -25.80
CA ARG A 51 9.61 -37.21 -24.49
C ARG A 51 10.54 -37.92 -23.49
N ASP A 52 11.66 -37.29 -23.16
CA ASP A 52 12.50 -37.72 -22.05
C ASP A 52 11.90 -37.24 -20.71
N GLY A 53 12.19 -37.94 -19.62
CA GLY A 53 11.67 -37.64 -18.27
C GLY A 53 11.95 -36.21 -17.81
N SER A 54 13.01 -35.60 -18.35
CA SER A 54 13.41 -34.21 -18.14
C SER A 54 12.37 -33.16 -18.59
N ILE A 55 11.43 -33.52 -19.48
CA ILE A 55 10.34 -32.62 -19.88
C ILE A 55 9.36 -32.37 -18.72
N PHE A 56 9.09 -33.37 -17.89
CA PHE A 56 8.17 -33.22 -16.76
C PHE A 56 8.71 -32.22 -15.73
N ASP A 57 10.00 -32.29 -15.43
CA ASP A 57 10.67 -31.31 -14.56
C ASP A 57 10.57 -29.87 -15.11
N LEU A 58 10.72 -29.71 -16.43
CA LEU A 58 10.57 -28.40 -17.08
C LEU A 58 9.14 -27.87 -16.99
N ILE A 59 8.13 -28.73 -17.14
CA ILE A 59 6.72 -28.36 -16.98
C ILE A 59 6.45 -27.90 -15.54
N ASP A 60 6.94 -28.65 -14.56
CA ASP A 60 6.78 -28.30 -13.14
C ASP A 60 7.44 -26.95 -12.81
N ILE A 61 8.63 -26.69 -13.37
CA ILE A 61 9.29 -25.38 -13.25
C ILE A 61 8.42 -24.27 -13.85
N VAL A 62 7.84 -24.46 -15.03
CA VAL A 62 6.98 -23.45 -15.68
C VAL A 62 5.77 -23.15 -14.79
N VAL A 63 5.06 -24.17 -14.33
CA VAL A 63 3.86 -24.00 -13.49
C VAL A 63 4.22 -23.29 -12.17
N ALA A 64 5.31 -23.72 -11.52
CA ALA A 64 5.76 -23.15 -10.25
C ALA A 64 6.18 -21.68 -10.41
N THR A 65 6.91 -21.35 -11.47
CA THR A 65 7.41 -19.99 -11.72
C THR A 65 6.30 -19.03 -12.16
N ASP A 66 5.35 -19.47 -12.98
CA ASP A 66 4.19 -18.66 -13.38
C ASP A 66 3.36 -18.25 -12.17
N LYS A 67 3.07 -19.21 -11.27
CA LYS A 67 2.34 -18.98 -10.02
C LYS A 67 3.12 -18.10 -9.04
N SER A 68 4.37 -18.46 -8.76
CA SER A 68 5.18 -17.77 -7.74
C SER A 68 5.53 -16.34 -8.16
N SER A 69 5.82 -16.11 -9.44
CA SER A 69 6.10 -14.75 -9.94
C SER A 69 4.90 -13.82 -9.76
N ARG A 70 3.67 -14.29 -9.98
CA ARG A 70 2.44 -13.51 -9.77
C ARG A 70 2.22 -13.19 -8.30
N LEU A 71 2.41 -14.17 -7.43
CA LEU A 71 2.28 -13.98 -5.98
C LEU A 71 3.26 -12.92 -5.46
N LEU A 72 4.54 -13.05 -5.83
CA LEU A 72 5.58 -12.10 -5.40
C LEU A 72 5.34 -10.71 -5.95
N LEU A 73 4.84 -10.60 -7.20
CA LEU A 73 4.47 -9.30 -7.77
C LEU A 73 3.32 -8.67 -7.00
N GLY A 74 2.30 -9.43 -6.62
CA GLY A 74 1.19 -8.95 -5.78
C GLY A 74 1.68 -8.40 -4.44
N TYR A 75 2.53 -9.15 -3.74
CA TYR A 75 3.13 -8.66 -2.50
C TYR A 75 4.00 -7.43 -2.73
N ALA A 76 4.75 -7.34 -3.83
CA ALA A 76 5.50 -6.13 -4.15
C ALA A 76 4.58 -4.90 -4.21
N PHE A 77 3.44 -4.98 -4.89
CA PHE A 77 2.44 -3.89 -4.88
C PHE A 77 1.95 -3.56 -3.47
N GLU A 78 1.60 -4.57 -2.68
CA GLU A 78 1.12 -4.37 -1.32
C GLU A 78 2.12 -3.59 -0.46
N LEU A 79 3.39 -3.99 -0.48
CA LEU A 79 4.44 -3.34 0.30
C LEU A 79 4.68 -1.90 -0.19
N LEU A 80 4.68 -1.68 -1.50
CA LEU A 80 4.82 -0.35 -2.08
C LEU A 80 3.68 0.58 -1.65
N LEU A 81 2.44 0.12 -1.73
CA LEU A 81 1.26 0.89 -1.35
C LEU A 81 1.22 1.14 0.15
N LYS A 82 1.54 0.15 0.99
CA LYS A 82 1.68 0.34 2.45
C LYS A 82 2.72 1.39 2.81
N SER A 83 3.79 1.52 2.01
CA SER A 83 4.79 2.59 2.18
C SER A 83 4.20 3.99 1.98
N ALA A 84 3.29 4.17 1.00
CA ALA A 84 2.60 5.42 0.74
C ALA A 84 1.49 5.68 1.77
N THR A 85 0.73 4.64 2.15
CA THR A 85 -0.24 4.70 3.26
C THR A 85 0.42 5.13 4.56
N LEU A 86 1.62 4.63 4.85
CA LEU A 86 2.39 5.05 6.02
C LEU A 86 2.72 6.54 5.98
N LEU A 87 3.23 7.02 4.83
CA LEU A 87 3.56 8.43 4.63
C LEU A 87 2.35 9.34 4.81
N MET A 88 1.21 8.95 4.22
CA MET A 88 -0.06 9.69 4.33
C MET A 88 -0.53 9.83 5.78
N ASN A 89 -0.23 8.84 6.63
CA ASN A 89 -0.70 8.76 8.00
C ASN A 89 0.40 8.99 9.06
N TYR A 90 1.54 9.58 8.68
CA TYR A 90 2.51 10.06 9.67
C TYR A 90 1.83 11.01 10.66
N GLY A 91 2.19 10.86 11.95
CA GLY A 91 1.50 11.51 13.06
C GLY A 91 0.56 10.59 13.82
N ALA A 92 0.05 9.52 13.20
CA ALA A 92 -0.70 8.50 13.91
C ALA A 92 0.18 7.67 14.84
N THR A 93 -0.42 7.12 15.87
CA THR A 93 0.15 6.12 16.77
C THR A 93 0.44 4.81 16.04
N LYS A 94 1.44 4.07 16.54
CA LYS A 94 1.81 2.76 15.99
C LYS A 94 0.63 1.78 15.89
N ASN A 95 -0.24 1.73 16.91
CA ASN A 95 -1.37 0.80 16.88
C ASN A 95 -2.37 1.18 15.79
N THR A 96 -2.67 2.46 15.60
CA THR A 96 -3.56 2.92 14.52
C THR A 96 -3.00 2.59 13.14
N ILE A 97 -1.70 2.83 12.89
CA ILE A 97 -1.05 2.41 11.64
C ILE A 97 -1.17 0.90 11.41
N TYR A 98 -0.91 0.11 12.47
CA TYR A 98 -1.05 -1.35 12.38
C TYR A 98 -2.49 -1.78 12.03
N GLN A 99 -3.50 -1.16 12.63
CA GLN A 99 -4.90 -1.44 12.29
C GLN A 99 -5.26 -1.02 10.86
N ILE A 100 -4.74 0.11 10.37
CA ILE A 100 -4.92 0.55 8.98
C ILE A 100 -4.33 -0.49 8.01
N PHE A 101 -3.12 -0.97 8.26
CA PHE A 101 -2.55 -2.04 7.42
C PHE A 101 -3.36 -3.34 7.47
N LYS A 102 -3.90 -3.67 8.65
CA LYS A 102 -4.76 -4.84 8.83
C LYS A 102 -6.10 -4.69 8.11
N SER A 103 -6.70 -3.50 8.10
CA SER A 103 -7.99 -3.25 7.44
C SER A 103 -7.87 -3.36 5.93
N TYR A 104 -6.77 -2.86 5.33
CA TYR A 104 -6.51 -3.11 3.91
C TYR A 104 -6.21 -4.58 3.63
N SER A 105 -5.50 -5.26 4.52
CA SER A 105 -5.06 -6.65 4.32
C SER A 105 -4.28 -6.80 3.01
N HIS A 106 -4.93 -7.35 1.97
CA HIS A 106 -4.42 -7.55 0.61
C HIS A 106 -5.23 -6.79 -0.46
N ASP A 107 -6.14 -5.88 -0.06
CA ASP A 107 -6.95 -5.09 -0.98
C ASP A 107 -6.13 -3.92 -1.56
N LEU A 108 -5.52 -4.17 -2.71
CA LEU A 108 -4.67 -3.19 -3.39
C LEU A 108 -5.48 -2.03 -3.98
N GLN A 109 -6.73 -2.27 -4.41
CA GLN A 109 -7.58 -1.22 -4.96
C GLN A 109 -7.98 -0.21 -3.89
N ALA A 110 -8.40 -0.69 -2.72
CA ALA A 110 -8.76 0.17 -1.60
C ALA A 110 -7.61 1.10 -1.20
N MET A 111 -6.37 0.59 -1.15
CA MET A 111 -5.20 1.43 -0.86
C MET A 111 -4.97 2.51 -1.93
N VAL A 112 -5.09 2.19 -3.21
CA VAL A 112 -4.92 3.17 -4.31
C VAL A 112 -5.99 4.24 -4.28
N ILE A 113 -7.25 3.86 -4.03
CA ILE A 113 -8.38 4.79 -3.93
C ILE A 113 -8.18 5.75 -2.75
N ASP A 114 -7.80 5.24 -1.58
CA ASP A 114 -7.56 6.08 -0.40
C ASP A 114 -6.34 6.99 -0.54
N LEU A 115 -5.35 6.58 -1.34
CA LEU A 115 -4.19 7.39 -1.73
C LEU A 115 -4.49 8.34 -2.89
N GLU A 116 -5.69 8.26 -3.48
CA GLU A 116 -6.15 9.06 -4.63
C GLU A 116 -5.19 9.01 -5.82
N LEU A 117 -4.56 7.85 -6.05
CA LEU A 117 -3.67 7.68 -7.19
C LEU A 117 -4.48 7.58 -8.49
N SER A 118 -4.11 8.39 -9.48
CA SER A 118 -4.78 8.39 -10.78
C SER A 118 -4.42 7.14 -11.60
N LEU A 119 -5.30 6.14 -11.55
CA LEU A 119 -5.24 4.91 -12.34
C LEU A 119 -6.48 4.78 -13.22
N SER A 120 -6.31 4.17 -14.38
CA SER A 120 -7.40 3.79 -15.27
C SER A 120 -8.18 2.58 -14.72
N ASN A 121 -9.41 2.38 -15.21
CA ASN A 121 -10.23 1.21 -14.84
C ASN A 121 -9.52 -0.11 -15.13
N TYR A 122 -8.76 -0.20 -16.23
CA TYR A 122 -7.98 -1.40 -16.54
C TYR A 122 -6.90 -1.66 -15.50
N GLU A 123 -6.16 -0.62 -15.08
CA GLU A 123 -5.11 -0.75 -14.06
C GLU A 123 -5.70 -1.14 -12.69
N LEU A 124 -6.89 -0.63 -12.34
CA LEU A 124 -7.61 -1.06 -11.15
C LEU A 124 -7.97 -2.55 -11.22
N GLU A 125 -8.47 -3.04 -12.36
CA GLU A 125 -8.75 -4.47 -12.54
C GLU A 125 -7.49 -5.33 -12.43
N LEU A 126 -6.32 -4.86 -12.89
CA LEU A 126 -5.05 -5.56 -12.67
C LEU A 126 -4.71 -5.69 -11.18
N LEU A 127 -4.94 -4.64 -10.37
CA LEU A 127 -4.76 -4.69 -8.92
C LEU A 127 -5.74 -5.64 -8.24
N LYS A 128 -6.97 -5.75 -8.76
CA LYS A 128 -7.96 -6.74 -8.30
C LYS A 128 -7.45 -8.16 -8.47
N LEU A 129 -6.95 -8.46 -9.68
CA LEU A 129 -6.41 -9.77 -10.02
C LEU A 129 -5.23 -10.10 -9.12
N LEU A 130 -4.32 -9.16 -8.89
CA LEU A 130 -3.20 -9.34 -7.97
C LEU A 130 -3.67 -9.56 -6.52
N SER A 131 -4.69 -8.85 -6.06
CA SER A 131 -5.29 -9.07 -4.73
C SER A 131 -5.84 -10.50 -4.62
N GLN A 132 -6.51 -11.00 -5.67
CA GLN A 132 -7.01 -12.38 -5.73
C GLN A 132 -5.87 -13.41 -5.79
N ASP A 133 -4.78 -13.12 -6.51
CA ASP A 133 -3.56 -13.95 -6.55
C ASP A 133 -2.97 -14.10 -5.15
N ILE A 134 -2.84 -12.99 -4.42
CA ILE A 134 -2.37 -13.01 -3.03
C ILE A 134 -3.32 -13.84 -2.19
N VAL A 135 -4.64 -13.63 -2.23
CA VAL A 135 -5.55 -14.29 -1.28
C VAL A 135 -5.69 -15.79 -1.56
N GLN A 136 -5.92 -16.16 -2.82
CA GLN A 136 -6.34 -17.52 -3.20
C GLN A 136 -5.59 -18.05 -4.43
N GLN A 137 -5.57 -17.30 -5.54
CA GLN A 137 -5.22 -17.80 -6.87
C GLN A 137 -3.73 -18.13 -7.04
N ALA A 138 -2.85 -17.73 -6.13
CA ALA A 138 -1.45 -18.15 -6.15
C ALA A 138 -0.98 -18.78 -4.83
N ARG A 139 -1.87 -19.01 -3.85
CA ARG A 139 -1.50 -19.66 -2.57
C ARG A 139 -2.12 -21.04 -2.41
N TYR A 140 -3.43 -21.15 -2.54
CA TYR A 140 -4.16 -22.37 -2.15
C TYR A 140 -4.53 -23.24 -3.36
N PRO A 141 -4.66 -24.57 -3.18
CA PRO A 141 -5.37 -25.43 -4.13
C PRO A 141 -6.79 -24.92 -4.39
N ILE A 142 -7.38 -25.34 -5.50
CA ILE A 142 -8.74 -24.93 -5.86
C ILE A 142 -9.74 -25.65 -4.96
N GLY A 143 -10.55 -24.90 -4.21
CA GLY A 143 -11.58 -25.43 -3.32
C GLY A 143 -12.90 -25.68 -4.04
N ILE A 144 -12.92 -26.61 -4.99
CA ILE A 144 -14.16 -27.03 -5.67
C ILE A 144 -14.62 -28.38 -5.10
N VAL A 145 -15.94 -28.52 -4.95
CA VAL A 145 -16.64 -29.73 -4.49
C VAL A 145 -17.24 -30.54 -5.66
N ASP A 146 -17.32 -29.94 -6.86
CA ASP A 146 -17.89 -30.52 -8.08
C ASP A 146 -16.79 -30.88 -9.09
N ASP A 147 -16.52 -32.18 -9.21
CA ASP A 147 -15.41 -32.74 -10.01
C ASP A 147 -15.50 -32.39 -11.51
N ASP A 148 -16.70 -32.23 -12.06
CA ASP A 148 -16.90 -31.93 -13.48
C ASP A 148 -16.43 -30.52 -13.86
N LYS A 149 -16.37 -29.61 -12.88
CA LYS A 149 -15.89 -28.23 -13.08
C LYS A 149 -14.43 -28.05 -12.73
N TYR A 150 -13.82 -29.01 -12.04
CA TYR A 150 -12.47 -28.88 -11.48
C TYR A 150 -11.43 -28.62 -12.59
N MET A 151 -11.37 -29.48 -13.60
CA MET A 151 -10.35 -29.38 -14.66
C MET A 151 -10.47 -28.08 -15.46
N ARG A 152 -11.70 -27.62 -15.73
CA ARG A 152 -11.92 -26.35 -16.43
C ARG A 152 -11.34 -25.19 -15.64
N ILE A 153 -11.62 -25.13 -14.34
CA ILE A 153 -11.17 -24.03 -13.48
C ILE A 153 -9.65 -24.09 -13.23
N VAL A 154 -9.06 -25.29 -13.11
CA VAL A 154 -7.59 -25.47 -13.08
C VAL A 154 -6.94 -24.90 -14.33
N ASN A 155 -7.48 -25.22 -15.50
CA ASN A 155 -6.95 -24.77 -16.78
C ASN A 155 -7.09 -23.25 -16.95
N GLU A 156 -8.26 -22.68 -16.61
CA GLU A 156 -8.49 -21.24 -16.66
C GLU A 156 -7.52 -20.47 -15.75
N ARG A 157 -7.35 -20.93 -14.50
CA ARG A 157 -6.42 -20.34 -13.53
C ARG A 157 -4.98 -20.43 -14.02
N SER A 158 -4.54 -21.61 -14.46
CA SER A 158 -3.18 -21.82 -14.96
C SER A 158 -2.90 -20.96 -16.20
N HIS A 159 -3.86 -20.87 -17.12
CA HIS A 159 -3.76 -20.01 -18.30
C HIS A 159 -3.66 -18.53 -17.92
N ASN A 160 -4.41 -18.06 -16.92
CA ASN A 160 -4.31 -16.68 -16.44
C ASN A 160 -2.93 -16.38 -15.84
N LEU A 161 -2.43 -17.27 -14.97
CA LEU A 161 -1.11 -17.12 -14.33
C LEU A 161 0.04 -17.17 -15.35
N ALA A 162 -0.11 -17.96 -16.41
CA ALA A 162 0.85 -18.07 -17.51
C ALA A 162 0.76 -16.93 -18.53
N ASN A 163 -0.23 -16.03 -18.43
CA ASN A 163 -0.44 -14.99 -19.41
C ASN A 163 0.67 -13.92 -19.37
N LYS A 164 1.57 -13.98 -20.36
CA LYS A 164 2.73 -13.09 -20.49
C LYS A 164 2.36 -11.62 -20.67
N LYS A 165 1.33 -11.33 -21.47
CA LYS A 165 0.85 -9.95 -21.68
C LYS A 165 0.37 -9.36 -20.36
N LEU A 166 -0.47 -10.11 -19.65
CA LEU A 166 -1.01 -9.70 -18.36
C LEU A 166 0.09 -9.47 -17.32
N PHE A 167 1.10 -10.35 -17.26
CA PHE A 167 2.25 -10.15 -16.38
C PHE A 167 3.03 -8.87 -16.74
N ASN A 168 3.27 -8.62 -18.03
CA ASN A 168 3.96 -7.40 -18.46
C ASN A 168 3.17 -6.13 -18.16
N ASP A 169 1.85 -6.15 -18.34
CA ASP A 169 0.97 -5.02 -18.00
C ASP A 169 1.06 -4.71 -16.49
N MET A 170 1.11 -5.74 -15.64
CA MET A 170 1.31 -5.58 -14.19
C MET A 170 2.71 -5.03 -13.84
N ILE A 171 3.75 -5.39 -14.59
CA ILE A 171 5.10 -4.81 -14.42
C ILE A 171 5.08 -3.31 -14.75
N LEU A 172 4.47 -2.92 -15.87
CA LEU A 172 4.34 -1.53 -16.27
C LEU A 172 3.56 -0.72 -15.22
N LEU A 173 2.48 -1.30 -14.70
CA LEU A 173 1.70 -0.70 -13.63
C LEU A 173 2.53 -0.53 -12.34
N TYR A 174 3.34 -1.53 -11.97
CA TYR A 174 4.20 -1.43 -10.79
C TYR A 174 5.19 -0.28 -10.94
N ASP A 175 5.84 -0.18 -12.09
CA ASP A 175 6.82 0.87 -12.35
C ASP A 175 6.16 2.26 -12.36
N LYS A 176 4.94 2.39 -12.90
CA LYS A 176 4.12 3.61 -12.81
C LYS A 176 3.83 3.98 -11.36
N ILE A 177 3.23 3.08 -10.57
CA ILE A 177 2.90 3.35 -9.16
C ILE A 177 4.16 3.69 -8.36
N LYS A 178 5.26 2.97 -8.57
CA LYS A 178 6.54 3.23 -7.90
C LYS A 178 7.07 4.63 -8.21
N SER A 179 7.00 5.05 -9.47
CA SER A 179 7.41 6.40 -9.88
C SER A 179 6.61 7.48 -9.18
N THR A 180 5.31 7.26 -8.95
CA THR A 180 4.44 8.16 -8.18
C THR A 180 4.79 8.12 -6.69
N VAL A 181 4.84 6.93 -6.09
CA VAL A 181 5.05 6.73 -4.64
C VAL A 181 6.37 7.31 -4.16
N VAL A 182 7.45 7.18 -4.94
CA VAL A 182 8.77 7.73 -4.58
C VAL A 182 8.78 9.26 -4.61
N LYS A 183 7.95 9.89 -5.44
CA LYS A 183 7.82 11.35 -5.52
C LYS A 183 7.01 11.96 -4.37
N LEU A 184 6.20 11.17 -3.65
CA LEU A 184 5.26 11.69 -2.66
C LEU A 184 5.89 12.46 -1.47
N ASP A 185 7.21 12.41 -1.32
CA ASP A 185 7.97 13.19 -0.35
C ASP A 185 9.28 13.77 -0.89
N ASN A 186 9.57 13.56 -2.18
CA ASN A 186 10.82 13.98 -2.84
C ASN A 186 10.58 14.77 -4.13
N ASP A 187 9.36 15.29 -4.34
CA ASP A 187 9.06 16.16 -5.47
C ASP A 187 9.52 17.60 -5.17
N THR A 188 10.50 18.10 -5.93
CA THR A 188 11.04 19.45 -5.79
C THR A 188 10.03 20.54 -6.18
N GLY A 189 9.01 20.21 -6.97
CA GLY A 189 7.91 21.11 -7.31
C GLY A 189 6.76 21.10 -6.31
N ASN A 190 6.68 20.09 -5.43
CA ASN A 190 5.64 19.95 -4.42
C ASN A 190 6.20 19.20 -3.19
N CYS A 191 7.10 19.84 -2.44
CA CYS A 191 7.75 19.20 -1.30
C CYS A 191 6.74 18.86 -0.19
N ALA A 192 6.85 17.66 0.39
CA ALA A 192 6.08 17.31 1.57
C ALA A 192 6.56 18.12 2.78
N THR A 193 5.63 18.78 3.47
CA THR A 193 5.88 19.56 4.68
C THR A 193 5.25 18.86 5.88
N PHE A 194 5.97 18.83 7.00
CA PHE A 194 5.52 18.18 8.25
C PHE A 194 5.68 19.15 9.42
N ASN A 195 4.59 19.45 10.11
CA ASN A 195 4.56 20.29 11.30
C ASN A 195 3.91 19.55 12.46
N SER A 196 4.38 19.80 13.68
CA SER A 196 3.77 19.19 14.87
C SER A 196 3.62 20.22 15.99
N LEU A 197 2.44 20.30 16.57
CA LEU A 197 2.14 21.15 17.72
C LEU A 197 1.71 20.27 18.89
N LYS A 198 2.35 20.45 20.04
CA LYS A 198 1.94 19.79 21.29
C LYS A 198 1.46 20.85 22.26
N LEU A 199 0.21 20.74 22.67
CA LEU A 199 -0.42 21.49 23.75
C LEU A 199 -0.63 20.56 24.95
N ASN A 200 -1.17 21.08 26.05
CA ASN A 200 -1.34 20.30 27.28
C ASN A 200 -2.21 19.05 27.07
N ASP A 201 -3.37 19.23 26.42
CA ASP A 201 -4.39 18.17 26.29
C ASP A 201 -4.64 17.71 24.85
N VAL A 202 -3.91 18.29 23.89
CA VAL A 202 -4.04 17.96 22.48
C VAL A 202 -2.70 18.05 21.76
N SER A 203 -2.46 17.14 20.85
CA SER A 203 -1.33 17.21 19.92
C SER A 203 -1.82 17.09 18.48
N LEU A 204 -1.20 17.86 17.61
CA LEU A 204 -1.52 17.92 16.19
C LEU A 204 -0.26 17.57 15.41
N PHE A 205 -0.42 16.72 14.40
CA PHE A 205 0.59 16.47 13.39
C PHE A 205 -0.01 16.79 12.03
N MET A 206 0.59 17.72 11.31
CA MET A 206 0.10 18.26 10.05
C MET A 206 1.07 17.89 8.94
N ARG A 207 0.53 17.30 7.87
CA ARG A 207 1.24 16.98 6.65
C ARG A 207 0.55 17.64 5.47
N SER A 208 1.30 18.32 4.61
CA SER A 208 0.82 18.84 3.32
C SER A 208 1.84 18.61 2.21
N GLY A 209 1.40 18.77 0.96
CA GLY A 209 2.25 18.64 -0.22
C GLY A 209 2.63 17.21 -0.59
N GLY A 210 3.61 17.06 -1.47
CA GLY A 210 4.11 15.75 -1.90
C GLY A 210 3.07 14.92 -2.64
N GLY A 211 2.19 15.54 -3.44
CA GLY A 211 1.20 14.83 -4.24
C GLY A 211 0.18 13.98 -3.47
N LEU A 212 0.05 14.18 -2.15
CA LEU A 212 -0.98 13.57 -1.31
C LEU A 212 -1.75 14.67 -0.60
N ASN A 213 -3.02 14.40 -0.31
CA ASN A 213 -3.87 15.35 0.39
C ASN A 213 -3.31 15.74 1.76
N ALA A 214 -3.55 17.00 2.10
CA ALA A 214 -3.15 17.54 3.38
C ALA A 214 -3.98 16.91 4.49
N ARG A 215 -3.31 16.37 5.51
CA ARG A 215 -3.93 15.70 6.66
C ARG A 215 -3.40 16.26 7.96
N CYS A 216 -4.32 16.47 8.91
CA CYS A 216 -4.00 16.78 10.29
C CYS A 216 -4.48 15.63 11.17
N ILE A 217 -3.54 14.95 11.83
CA ILE A 217 -3.83 13.92 12.81
C ILE A 217 -3.79 14.55 14.20
N VAL A 218 -4.89 14.40 14.93
CA VAL A 218 -5.12 14.98 16.24
C VAL A 218 -5.19 13.87 17.27
N ILE A 219 -4.39 13.98 18.32
CA ILE A 219 -4.44 13.07 19.48
C ILE A 219 -4.84 13.90 20.69
N TYR A 220 -5.96 13.54 21.29
CA TYR A 220 -6.49 14.14 22.51
C TYR A 220 -6.03 13.36 23.75
N SER A 221 -5.96 14.05 24.89
CA SER A 221 -5.87 13.37 26.19
C SER A 221 -7.13 12.54 26.46
N SER A 222 -7.04 11.55 27.35
CA SER A 222 -8.16 10.64 27.67
C SER A 222 -9.41 11.36 28.15
N ASP A 223 -9.22 12.48 28.86
CA ASP A 223 -10.28 13.21 29.54
C ASP A 223 -10.76 14.42 28.73
N TYR A 224 -10.39 14.51 27.45
CA TYR A 224 -10.74 15.63 26.59
C TYR A 224 -12.26 15.63 26.26
N PRO A 225 -12.99 16.75 26.48
CA PRO A 225 -14.43 16.80 26.28
C PRO A 225 -14.83 16.54 24.83
N GLN A 226 -15.82 15.67 24.61
CA GLN A 226 -16.24 15.23 23.27
C GLN A 226 -16.85 16.36 22.44
N ASP A 227 -17.63 17.25 23.07
CA ASP A 227 -18.21 18.45 22.46
C ASP A 227 -17.16 19.44 21.93
N LYS A 228 -15.91 19.30 22.38
CA LYS A 228 -14.77 20.14 21.99
C LYS A 228 -13.88 19.49 20.94
N LYS A 229 -14.17 18.26 20.50
CA LYS A 229 -13.42 17.56 19.45
C LYS A 229 -13.89 17.96 18.06
N THR A 230 -13.93 19.27 17.79
CA THR A 230 -14.33 19.83 16.51
C THR A 230 -13.18 20.62 15.90
N ARG A 231 -13.18 20.73 14.58
CA ARG A 231 -12.15 21.49 13.87
C ARG A 231 -12.30 22.99 14.15
N THR A 232 -13.51 23.48 14.34
CA THR A 232 -13.77 24.86 14.78
C THR A 232 -13.19 25.13 16.17
N TYR A 233 -13.36 24.22 17.14
CA TYR A 233 -12.79 24.40 18.48
C TYR A 233 -11.26 24.36 18.47
N LEU A 234 -10.65 23.41 17.74
CA LEU A 234 -9.20 23.35 17.56
C LEU A 234 -8.62 24.63 16.98
N LYS A 235 -9.30 25.22 15.99
CA LYS A 235 -8.90 26.51 15.41
C LYS A 235 -8.90 27.62 16.47
N SER A 236 -9.92 27.65 17.32
CA SER A 236 -10.02 28.64 18.41
C SER A 236 -8.87 28.54 19.43
N ILE A 237 -8.33 27.34 19.66
CA ILE A 237 -7.18 27.12 20.53
C ILE A 237 -5.91 27.65 19.84
N ILE A 238 -5.71 27.31 18.58
CA ILE A 238 -4.52 27.73 17.81
C ILE A 238 -4.50 29.25 17.61
N ASP A 239 -5.66 29.88 17.48
CA ASP A 239 -5.77 31.33 17.31
C ASP A 239 -5.35 32.13 18.56
N LYS A 240 -5.29 31.48 19.73
CA LYS A 240 -4.77 32.08 20.99
C LYS A 240 -3.24 32.01 21.11
N ILE A 241 -2.56 31.28 20.22
CA ILE A 241 -1.09 31.16 20.19
C ILE A 241 -0.49 32.44 19.57
N PRO A 242 0.72 32.89 20.00
CA PRO A 242 1.38 34.04 19.41
C PRO A 242 1.40 34.03 17.87
N LYS A 243 1.12 35.19 17.26
CA LYS A 243 0.87 35.35 15.81
C LYS A 243 1.94 34.72 14.91
N GLY A 244 3.21 34.80 15.30
CA GLY A 244 4.32 34.21 14.54
C GLY A 244 4.29 32.67 14.50
N ILE A 245 3.91 32.03 15.61
CA ILE A 245 3.78 30.57 15.70
C ILE A 245 2.49 30.11 15.03
N ARG A 246 1.39 30.85 15.22
CA ARG A 246 0.08 30.58 14.59
C ARG A 246 0.17 30.44 13.08
N HIS A 247 1.00 31.25 12.41
CA HIS A 247 1.15 31.23 10.95
C HIS A 247 1.54 29.83 10.42
N TRP A 248 2.40 29.09 11.13
CA TRP A 248 2.85 27.76 10.71
C TRP A 248 1.74 26.68 10.70
N TYR A 249 0.65 26.91 11.44
CA TYR A 249 -0.42 25.92 11.63
C TYR A 249 -1.75 26.37 11.04
N ALA A 250 -2.04 27.68 10.99
CA ALA A 250 -3.36 28.20 10.64
C ALA A 250 -3.50 28.71 9.20
N VAL A 251 -2.39 28.96 8.48
CA VAL A 251 -2.43 29.58 7.13
C VAL A 251 -3.21 28.73 6.14
N TYR A 252 -2.93 27.43 6.09
CA TYR A 252 -3.59 26.49 5.18
C TYR A 252 -4.64 25.64 5.89
N TRP A 253 -5.20 26.12 7.00
CA TRP A 253 -6.13 25.37 7.86
C TRP A 253 -7.31 24.73 7.09
N ASN A 254 -7.75 25.38 6.01
CA ASN A 254 -8.86 24.94 5.18
C ASN A 254 -8.53 23.85 4.17
N GLU A 255 -7.25 23.57 3.96
CA GLU A 255 -6.79 22.54 3.04
C GLU A 255 -6.60 21.18 3.73
N TYR A 256 -6.50 21.17 5.06
CA TYR A 256 -6.30 19.94 5.83
C TYR A 256 -7.61 19.20 6.08
N MET A 257 -7.61 17.90 5.80
CA MET A 257 -8.56 16.96 6.39
C MET A 257 -8.12 16.59 7.80
N PHE A 258 -9.01 16.72 8.77
CA PHE A 258 -8.71 16.45 10.18
C PHE A 258 -9.18 15.07 10.60
N TYR A 259 -8.34 14.36 11.34
CA TYR A 259 -8.65 13.03 11.87
C TYR A 259 -8.25 12.95 13.34
N GLU A 260 -9.16 12.50 14.20
CA GLU A 260 -8.84 12.03 15.54
C GLU A 260 -8.19 10.65 15.45
N ASP A 261 -7.01 10.50 16.04
CA ASP A 261 -6.42 9.20 16.31
C ASP A 261 -6.86 8.68 17.68
N THR A 262 -7.72 7.66 17.64
CA THR A 262 -8.25 6.97 18.83
C THR A 262 -7.31 5.90 19.41
N GLY A 263 -6.12 5.75 18.83
CA GLY A 263 -5.23 4.63 19.08
C GLY A 263 -5.70 3.31 18.45
N LYS A 264 -6.83 3.30 17.74
CA LYS A 264 -7.35 2.12 17.00
C LYS A 264 -7.70 2.43 15.55
N LYS A 265 -8.22 3.63 15.29
CA LYS A 265 -8.61 4.10 13.97
C LYS A 265 -8.50 5.62 13.90
N LEU A 266 -8.40 6.13 12.68
CA LEU A 266 -8.55 7.54 12.37
C LEU A 266 -10.04 7.84 12.13
N ILE A 267 -10.60 8.76 12.90
CA ILE A 267 -11.99 9.21 12.75
C ILE A 267 -11.96 10.63 12.19
N PRO A 268 -12.60 10.91 11.04
CA PRO A 268 -12.69 12.28 10.53
C PRO A 268 -13.32 13.21 11.58
N LEU A 269 -12.71 14.36 11.83
CA LEU A 269 -13.36 15.41 12.59
C LEU A 269 -14.35 16.12 11.67
N ILE A 270 -15.63 16.06 12.01
CA ILE A 270 -16.70 16.74 11.30
C ILE A 270 -16.93 18.08 12.00
N ASP A 271 -17.01 19.15 11.20
CA ASP A 271 -17.67 20.41 11.57
C ASP A 271 -19.05 20.45 10.89
#